data_AF-A0A6A7LKS4-F1
#
_entry.id   AF-A0A6A7LKS4-F1
#
_cell.length_a   1.000
_cell.length_b   1.000
_cell.length_c   1.000
_cell.angle_alpha   90.00
_cell.angle_beta   90.00
_cell.angle_gamma   90.00
#
_symmetry.space_group_name_H-M   'P 1'
#
loop_
_entity.id
_entity.type
_entity.pdbx_description
1 polymer ?
#
loop_
_entity_poly.entity_id
_entity_poly.type
_entity_poly.pdbx_seq_one_letter_code
_entity_poly.pdbx_strand_id
1 'polypeptide(L)'
;MPDKVEVGLKYYQELAKGIDEGRAEIVSLDEVMDTPAGKFQQVLKTEETTTLEPGEKEYKFYAPGIGLIQDDTLKLAKYELPNTS
;
A
#
# COMPACT_ATOMS: atom_id res chain seq x y z
N MET A 1 2.29 -0.95 8.44
CA MET A 1 3.32 -1.63 7.63
C MET A 1 4.26 -2.40 8.55
N PRO A 2 4.80 -3.55 8.12
CA PRO A 2 5.80 -4.30 8.87
C PRO A 2 7.13 -3.54 8.97
N ASP A 3 7.93 -3.87 9.98
CA ASP A 3 9.25 -3.29 10.21
C ASP A 3 10.27 -3.75 9.15
N LYS A 4 10.15 -5.00 8.70
CA LYS A 4 10.87 -5.52 7.53
C LYS A 4 9.95 -5.50 6.31
N VAL A 5 10.43 -4.95 5.20
CA VAL A 5 9.75 -4.97 3.90
C VAL A 5 10.55 -5.83 2.93
N GLU A 6 9.94 -6.92 2.47
CA GLU A 6 10.54 -7.90 1.56
C GLU A 6 9.46 -8.46 0.64
N VAL A 7 9.77 -8.66 -0.65
CA VAL A 7 8.83 -9.25 -1.61
C VAL A 7 8.42 -10.65 -1.16
N GLY A 8 7.11 -10.94 -1.20
CA GLY A 8 6.50 -12.17 -0.73
C GLY A 8 6.15 -12.17 0.77
N LEU A 9 6.53 -11.13 1.52
CA LEU A 9 6.12 -11.01 2.92
C LEU A 9 4.61 -10.78 3.00
N LYS A 10 3.93 -11.61 3.79
CA LYS A 10 2.49 -11.52 4.04
C LYS A 10 2.23 -11.12 5.48
N TYR A 11 1.26 -10.25 5.69
CA TYR A 11 0.84 -9.81 7.02
C TYR A 11 -0.66 -9.53 7.03
N TYR A 12 -1.25 -9.58 8.22
CA TYR A 12 -2.65 -9.20 8.40
C TYR A 12 -2.78 -7.68 8.49
N GLN A 13 -3.75 -7.14 7.78
CA GLN A 13 -4.19 -5.75 7.93
C GLN A 13 -5.33 -5.64 8.95
N GLU A 14 -6.21 -6.63 8.98
CA GLU A 14 -7.35 -6.74 9.88
C GLU A 14 -7.41 -8.17 10.42
N LEU A 15 -7.71 -8.31 11.72
CA LEU A 15 -7.82 -9.60 12.40
C LEU A 15 -9.16 -9.71 13.13
N ALA A 16 -10.25 -9.51 12.41
CA ALA A 16 -11.61 -9.70 12.90
C ALA A 16 -12.09 -11.13 12.58
N LYS A 17 -11.67 -12.10 13.40
CA LYS A 17 -11.96 -13.53 13.20
C LYS A 17 -13.44 -13.81 12.89
N GLY A 18 -13.70 -14.43 11.74
CA GLY A 18 -15.04 -14.81 11.29
C GLY A 18 -15.90 -13.64 10.77
N ILE A 19 -15.32 -12.43 10.69
CA ILE A 19 -15.96 -11.25 10.12
C ILE A 19 -15.12 -10.79 8.93
N ASP A 20 -13.90 -10.34 9.17
CA ASP A 20 -12.95 -9.92 8.16
C ASP A 20 -11.52 -10.24 8.58
N GLU A 21 -10.82 -10.98 7.73
CA GLU A 21 -9.39 -11.26 7.88
C GLU A 21 -8.63 -10.69 6.68
N GLY A 22 -8.53 -9.35 6.66
CA GLY A 22 -7.77 -8.61 5.66
C GLY A 22 -6.28 -8.99 5.67
N ARG A 23 -5.75 -9.35 4.51
CA ARG A 23 -4.34 -9.72 4.30
C ARG A 23 -3.71 -8.85 3.23
N ALA A 24 -2.44 -8.52 3.45
CA ALA A 24 -1.60 -7.88 2.45
C ALA A 24 -0.35 -8.72 2.18
N GLU A 25 0.08 -8.71 0.93
CA GLU A 25 1.34 -9.28 0.46
C GLU A 25 2.15 -8.20 -0.24
N ILE A 26 3.43 -8.07 0.09
CA ILE A 26 4.34 -7.19 -0.64
C ILE A 26 4.71 -7.87 -1.95
N VAL A 27 4.32 -7.27 -3.07
CA VAL A 27 4.55 -7.85 -4.41
C VAL A 27 5.63 -7.12 -5.20
N SER A 28 5.96 -5.88 -4.83
CA SER A 28 7.08 -5.13 -5.42
C SER A 28 7.61 -4.05 -4.47
N LEU A 29 8.87 -3.66 -4.67
CA LEU A 29 9.57 -2.59 -3.93
C LEU A 29 10.18 -1.52 -4.85
N ASP A 30 10.09 -1.69 -6.17
CA ASP A 30 10.80 -0.86 -7.15
C ASP A 30 9.88 -0.16 -8.16
N GLU A 31 8.57 -0.09 -7.88
CA GLU A 31 7.61 0.54 -8.79
C GLU A 31 7.94 2.02 -8.99
N VAL A 32 7.56 2.52 -10.18
CA VAL A 32 7.63 3.93 -10.55
C VAL A 32 6.21 4.39 -10.88
N MET A 33 5.68 5.33 -10.10
CA MET A 33 4.27 5.72 -10.16
C MET A 33 4.11 7.22 -10.38
N ASP A 34 3.18 7.58 -11.27
CA ASP A 34 2.76 8.95 -11.51
C ASP A 34 1.37 9.19 -10.87
N THR A 35 1.30 10.25 -10.04
CA THR A 35 0.07 10.78 -9.45
C THR A 35 -0.04 12.28 -9.74
N PRO A 36 -1.20 12.92 -9.48
CA PRO A 36 -1.28 14.38 -9.61
C PRO A 36 -0.33 15.14 -8.67
N ALA A 37 0.11 14.53 -7.57
CA ALA A 37 1.11 15.11 -6.67
C ALA A 37 2.56 15.02 -7.21
N GLY A 38 2.79 14.27 -8.29
CA GLY A 38 4.10 14.11 -8.93
C GLY A 38 4.47 12.66 -9.21
N LYS A 39 5.76 12.45 -9.52
CA LYS A 39 6.34 11.15 -9.82
C LYS A 39 7.11 10.60 -8.63
N PHE A 40 6.87 9.33 -8.30
CA PHE A 40 7.51 8.62 -7.20
C PHE A 40 8.30 7.41 -7.72
N GLN A 41 9.41 7.10 -7.04
CA GLN A 41 10.31 5.98 -7.35
C GLN A 41 10.49 5.12 -6.09
N GLN A 42 10.93 3.87 -6.26
CA GLN A 42 11.08 2.90 -5.16
C GLN A 42 9.77 2.73 -4.40
N VAL A 43 8.67 2.68 -5.15
CA VAL A 43 7.33 2.57 -4.59
C VAL A 43 7.08 1.11 -4.22
N LEU A 44 6.65 0.90 -2.97
CA LEU A 44 6.22 -0.39 -2.49
C LEU A 44 4.79 -0.64 -2.99
N LYS A 45 4.57 -1.84 -3.55
CA LYS A 45 3.25 -2.32 -3.97
C LYS A 45 2.80 -3.48 -3.10
N THR A 46 1.59 -3.38 -2.55
CA THR A 46 0.90 -4.48 -1.87
C THR A 46 -0.23 -5.02 -2.72
N GLU A 47 -0.43 -6.34 -2.71
CA GLU A 47 -1.68 -6.99 -3.09
C GLU A 47 -2.48 -7.26 -1.82
N GLU A 48 -3.75 -6.90 -1.81
CA GLU A 48 -4.63 -6.99 -0.64
C GLU A 48 -5.86 -7.84 -0.94
N THR A 49 -6.28 -8.61 0.05
CA THR A 49 -7.42 -9.53 -0.02
C THR A 49 -8.19 -9.49 1.29
N THR A 50 -9.50 -9.71 1.21
CA THR A 50 -10.40 -9.79 2.37
C THR A 50 -11.25 -11.06 2.30
N THR A 51 -11.72 -11.55 3.44
CA THR A 51 -12.71 -12.63 3.47
C THR A 51 -14.12 -12.16 3.09
N LEU A 52 -14.38 -10.84 3.12
CA LEU A 52 -15.68 -10.26 2.75
C LEU A 52 -15.91 -10.28 1.24
N GLU A 53 -14.86 -10.15 0.45
CA GLU A 53 -14.90 -10.17 -1.02
C GLU A 53 -13.94 -11.23 -1.56
N PRO A 54 -14.31 -12.53 -1.46
CA PRO A 54 -13.43 -13.62 -1.84
C PRO A 54 -13.08 -13.59 -3.33
N GLY A 55 -11.79 -13.53 -3.64
CA GLY A 55 -11.27 -13.55 -5.01
C GLY A 55 -11.00 -12.17 -5.59
N GLU A 56 -11.53 -11.11 -4.97
CA GLU A 56 -11.12 -9.75 -5.29
C GLU A 56 -9.72 -9.47 -4.74
N LYS A 57 -8.97 -8.70 -5.52
CA LYS A 57 -7.61 -8.28 -5.20
C LYS A 57 -7.50 -6.80 -5.43
N GLU A 58 -7.10 -6.09 -4.39
CA GLU A 58 -6.81 -4.67 -4.47
C GLU A 58 -5.30 -4.46 -4.45
N TYR A 59 -4.85 -3.33 -5.01
CA TYR A 59 -3.45 -2.93 -4.94
C TYR A 59 -3.31 -1.57 -4.28
N LYS A 60 -2.40 -1.50 -3.31
CA LYS A 60 -2.00 -0.24 -2.69
C LYS A 60 -0.53 0.04 -2.96
N PHE A 61 -0.21 1.32 -3.10
CA PHE A 61 1.12 1.79 -3.45
C PHE A 61 1.60 2.81 -2.42
N TYR A 62 2.84 2.65 -1.96
CA TYR A 62 3.41 3.48 -0.90
C TYR A 62 4.77 4.03 -1.31
N ALA A 63 4.92 5.35 -1.27
CA ALA A 63 6.18 6.01 -1.56
C ALA A 63 7.02 6.23 -0.29
N PRO A 64 8.36 6.07 -0.35
CA PRO A 64 9.25 6.37 0.75
C PRO A 64 9.09 7.81 1.27
N GLY A 65 9.00 7.96 2.61
CA GLY A 65 8.84 9.26 3.26
C GLY A 65 7.44 9.89 3.14
N ILE A 66 6.52 9.30 2.36
CA ILE A 66 5.16 9.80 2.15
C ILE A 66 4.11 8.84 2.74
N GLY A 67 4.27 7.54 2.50
CA GLY A 67 3.24 6.54 2.78
C GLY A 67 2.34 6.31 1.57
N LEU A 68 1.05 6.10 1.79
CA LEU A 68 0.09 5.69 0.74
C LEU A 68 -0.04 6.78 -0.35
N ILE A 69 0.25 6.41 -1.59
CA ILE A 69 0.14 7.29 -2.77
C ILE A 69 -0.93 6.85 -3.77
N GLN A 70 -1.36 5.60 -3.72
CA GLN A 70 -2.50 5.11 -4.49
C GLN A 70 -3.19 3.96 -3.75
N ASP A 71 -4.51 3.99 -3.75
CA ASP A 71 -5.41 2.98 -3.21
C ASP A 71 -6.41 2.61 -4.31
N ASP A 72 -6.22 1.44 -4.92
CA ASP A 72 -6.91 1.02 -6.14
C ASP A 72 -6.88 2.14 -7.22
N THR A 73 -8.03 2.75 -7.53
CA THR A 73 -8.15 3.81 -8.53
C THR A 73 -7.88 5.22 -7.99
N LEU A 74 -7.80 5.40 -6.67
CA LEU A 74 -7.60 6.69 -6.02
C LEU A 74 -6.11 7.04 -5.93
N LYS A 75 -5.72 8.21 -6.44
CA LYS A 75 -4.32 8.67 -6.45
C LYS A 75 -4.12 9.91 -5.58
N LEU A 76 -2.94 10.00 -4.95
CA LEU A 76 -2.53 11.14 -4.15
C LEU A 76 -2.49 12.42 -5.00
N ALA A 77 -3.35 13.37 -4.65
CA ALA A 77 -3.49 14.62 -5.38
C ALA A 77 -2.49 15.70 -4.93
N LYS A 78 -2.23 15.81 -3.62
CA LYS A 78 -1.28 16.75 -3.01
C LYS A 78 -0.85 16.22 -1.64
N TYR A 79 0.37 16.53 -1.22
CA TYR A 79 0.84 16.34 0.15
C TYR A 79 1.72 17.53 0.58
N GLU A 80 1.95 17.67 1.87
CA GLU A 80 2.87 18.65 2.45
C GLU A 80 3.76 17.90 3.45
N LEU A 81 5.07 18.18 3.41
CA LEU A 81 5.99 17.64 4.39
C LEU A 81 5.94 18.50 5.66
N PRO A 82 6.10 17.90 6.84
CA PRO A 82 6.22 18.68 8.07
C PRO A 82 7.42 19.62 7.96
N ASN A 83 7.24 20.88 8.39
CA ASN A 83 8.34 21.83 8.50
C ASN A 83 9.32 21.36 9.59
N THR A 84 10.40 20.71 9.20
CA THR A 84 11.55 20.46 10.07
C THR A 84 12.41 21.73 10.12
N SER A 85 12.47 22.37 11.29
CA SER A 85 13.46 23.42 11.63
C SER A 85 14.79 22.81 12.05
#